data_AF-A0A960N4P0-F1
#
_entry.id   AF-A0A960N4P0-F1
#
_cell.length_a   1.000
_cell.length_b   1.000
_cell.length_c   1.000
_cell.angle_alpha   90.00
_cell.angle_beta   90.00
_cell.angle_gamma   90.00
#
_symmetry.space_group_name_H-M   'P 1'
#
loop_
_entity.id
_entity.type
_entity.pdbx_description
1 polymer ?
#
loop_
_entity_poly.entity_id
_entity_poly.type
_entity_poly.pdbx_seq_one_letter_code
_entity_poly.pdbx_strand_id
1 'polypeptide(L)'
;MTSLSRRRFLRGTGVALGLPWFESVSTFGAETAKATAPRRLAVCFTGNGVNPFHWGATMGAKGIEFADSLRPLEPLKQHVAVFKGLWNPTTVEGEGGHYPKMNILSGLRVKKTTTDVEVG
;
A
#
# COMPACT_ATOMS: atom_id res chain seq x y z
N MET A 1 14.56 -35.21 27.49
CA MET A 1 13.85 -35.18 26.20
C MET A 1 12.37 -35.44 26.46
N THR A 2 11.53 -34.41 26.40
CA THR A 2 10.08 -34.57 26.61
C THR A 2 9.45 -35.23 25.37
N SER A 3 8.82 -36.39 25.57
CA SER A 3 8.06 -37.12 24.56
C SER A 3 7.01 -36.22 23.88
N LEU A 4 7.03 -36.15 22.55
CA LEU A 4 5.98 -35.49 21.77
C LEU A 4 4.70 -36.32 21.85
N SER A 5 3.68 -35.84 22.57
CA SER A 5 2.40 -36.54 22.62
C SER A 5 1.66 -36.41 21.29
N ARG A 6 1.09 -37.54 20.79
CA ARG A 6 0.24 -37.58 19.58
C ARG A 6 -0.81 -36.47 19.56
N ARG A 7 -1.42 -36.19 20.71
CA ARG A 7 -2.43 -35.13 20.86
C ARG A 7 -1.87 -33.73 20.59
N ARG A 8 -0.63 -33.46 21.00
CA ARG A 8 0.03 -32.16 20.78
C ARG A 8 0.46 -32.01 19.32
N PHE A 9 0.92 -33.11 18.69
CA PHE A 9 1.22 -33.15 17.25
C PHE A 9 -0.02 -32.88 16.39
N LEU A 10 -1.14 -33.55 16.65
CA LEU A 10 -2.39 -33.40 15.90
C LEU A 10 -3.02 -32.00 16.05
N ARG A 11 -2.90 -31.39 17.23
CA ARG A 11 -3.35 -29.99 17.43
C ARG A 11 -2.51 -28.99 16.64
N GLY A 12 -1.19 -29.20 16.55
CA GLY A 12 -0.32 -28.34 15.76
C GLY A 12 -0.56 -28.46 14.26
N THR A 13 -0.79 -29.69 13.76
CA THR A 13 -1.07 -29.93 12.33
C THR A 13 -2.43 -29.36 11.89
N GLY A 14 -3.46 -29.41 12.74
CA GLY A 14 -4.76 -28.79 12.42
C GLY A 14 -4.68 -27.27 12.22
N VAL A 15 -3.85 -26.58 13.01
CA VAL A 15 -3.60 -25.14 12.85
C VAL A 15 -2.78 -24.84 11.60
N ALA A 16 -1.77 -25.66 11.31
CA ALA A 16 -0.93 -25.49 10.14
C ALA A 16 -1.69 -25.70 8.81
N LEU A 17 -2.67 -26.60 8.77
CA LEU A 17 -3.50 -26.83 7.57
C LEU A 17 -4.60 -25.77 7.37
N GLY A 18 -5.00 -25.05 8.43
CA GLY A 18 -6.03 -24.02 8.37
C GLY A 18 -5.50 -22.62 8.01
N LEU A 19 -4.18 -22.43 8.04
CA LEU A 19 -3.55 -21.16 7.70
C LEU A 19 -3.02 -21.19 6.26
N PRO A 20 -3.24 -20.12 5.47
CA PRO A 20 -2.51 -19.92 4.23
C PRO A 20 -1.01 -20.06 4.50
N TRP A 21 -0.32 -20.76 3.61
CA TRP A 21 1.11 -20.97 3.72
C TRP A 21 1.81 -19.60 3.66
N PHE A 22 2.24 -19.10 4.81
CA PHE A 22 2.84 -17.77 4.99
C PHE A 22 4.27 -17.75 4.41
N GLU A 23 4.41 -17.91 3.10
CA GLU A 23 5.72 -17.95 2.42
C GLU A 23 6.55 -16.69 2.62
N SER A 24 5.91 -15.58 3.00
CA SER A 24 6.59 -14.34 3.34
C SER A 24 7.31 -14.37 4.69
N VAL A 25 7.10 -15.41 5.51
CA VAL A 25 7.71 -15.56 6.84
C VAL A 25 8.82 -16.60 6.76
N SER A 26 10.05 -16.20 7.09
CA SER A 26 11.18 -17.11 7.14
C SER A 26 10.95 -18.18 8.19
N THR A 27 10.91 -19.45 7.78
CA THR A 27 10.80 -20.58 8.71
C THR A 27 12.16 -20.95 9.28
N PHE A 28 12.17 -21.55 10.49
CA PHE A 28 13.37 -21.82 11.31
C PHE A 28 14.40 -22.78 10.68
N GLY A 29 14.15 -23.31 9.47
CA GLY A 29 15.06 -24.19 8.74
C GLY A 29 15.25 -23.83 7.27
N ALA A 30 14.71 -22.70 6.81
CA ALA A 30 14.99 -22.20 5.48
C ALA A 30 16.39 -21.58 5.46
N GLU A 31 17.25 -22.01 4.54
CA GLU A 31 18.43 -21.22 4.20
C GLU A 31 17.95 -19.83 3.78
N THR A 32 18.33 -18.80 4.53
CA THR A 32 18.12 -17.42 4.11
C THR A 32 18.99 -17.17 2.88
N ALA A 33 18.44 -17.43 1.71
CA ALA A 33 19.01 -16.92 0.48
C ALA A 33 19.13 -15.40 0.66
N LYS A 34 20.35 -14.86 0.71
CA LYS A 34 20.64 -13.42 0.63
C LYS A 34 20.33 -12.90 -0.78
N ALA A 35 19.18 -13.24 -1.33
CA ALA A 35 18.68 -12.60 -2.52
C ALA A 35 18.27 -11.18 -2.11
N THR A 36 19.05 -10.20 -2.55
CA THR A 36 18.67 -8.79 -2.41
C THR A 36 17.32 -8.63 -3.10
N ALA A 37 16.25 -8.42 -2.33
CA ALA A 37 14.93 -8.23 -2.87
C ALA A 37 14.96 -7.05 -3.86
N PRO A 38 14.40 -7.18 -5.07
CA PRO A 38 14.38 -6.08 -6.02
C PRO A 38 13.66 -4.87 -5.41
N ARG A 39 14.27 -3.69 -5.52
CA ARG A 39 13.66 -2.43 -5.10
C ARG A 39 12.54 -2.09 -6.09
N ARG A 40 11.29 -2.30 -5.69
CA ARG A 40 10.10 -2.17 -6.56
C ARG A 40 9.14 -1.04 -6.17
N LEU A 41 9.44 -0.28 -5.12
CA LEU A 41 8.53 0.76 -4.63
C LEU A 41 9.01 2.14 -5.08
N ALA A 42 8.12 2.85 -5.78
CA ALA A 42 8.19 4.28 -6.00
C ALA A 42 6.88 4.91 -5.54
N VAL A 43 6.96 6.08 -4.91
CA VAL A 43 5.79 6.83 -4.46
C VAL A 43 5.91 8.25 -4.99
N CYS A 44 4.91 8.65 -5.77
CA CYS A 44 4.86 9.95 -6.44
C CYS A 44 3.70 10.77 -5.88
N PHE A 45 3.90 12.08 -5.76
CA PHE A 45 2.91 12.99 -5.21
C PHE A 45 2.83 14.27 -6.02
N THR A 46 1.61 14.75 -6.23
CA THR A 46 1.31 15.95 -6.99
C THR A 46 0.87 17.07 -6.03
N GLY A 47 1.81 17.88 -5.53
CA GLY A 47 1.52 18.88 -4.48
C GLY A 47 0.51 19.96 -4.86
N ASN A 48 0.48 20.34 -6.14
CA ASN A 48 -0.51 21.27 -6.68
C ASN A 48 -1.80 20.57 -7.14
N GLY A 49 -1.90 19.25 -6.95
CA GLY A 49 -2.99 18.43 -7.47
C GLY A 49 -2.85 18.12 -8.96
N VAL A 50 -3.98 17.74 -9.54
CA VAL A 50 -4.15 17.31 -10.93
C VAL A 50 -5.44 17.93 -11.45
N ASN A 51 -5.61 18.02 -12.77
CA ASN A 51 -6.88 18.46 -13.33
C ASN A 51 -7.95 17.37 -13.10
N PRO A 52 -8.99 17.61 -12.27
CA PRO A 52 -9.93 16.57 -11.88
C PRO A 52 -10.80 16.07 -13.04
N PHE A 53 -10.99 16.87 -14.10
CA PHE A 53 -11.75 16.46 -15.27
C PHE A 53 -11.01 15.45 -16.16
N HIS A 54 -9.68 15.40 -16.06
CA HIS A 54 -8.84 14.54 -16.88
C HIS A 54 -8.07 13.51 -16.04
N TRP A 55 -8.37 13.36 -14.75
CA TRP A 55 -7.67 12.46 -13.85
C TRP A 55 -8.53 11.28 -13.38
N GLY A 56 -7.89 10.11 -13.26
CA GLY A 56 -8.51 8.89 -12.76
C GLY A 56 -8.99 7.96 -13.86
N ALA A 57 -9.90 7.07 -13.50
CA ALA A 57 -10.43 6.04 -14.39
C ALA A 57 -11.89 5.71 -14.09
N THR A 58 -12.61 5.18 -15.05
CA THR A 58 -13.99 4.67 -14.91
C THR A 58 -14.08 3.20 -15.28
N MET A 59 -15.18 2.56 -14.92
CA MET A 59 -15.49 1.22 -15.40
C MET A 59 -16.42 1.28 -16.60
N GLY A 60 -15.91 0.82 -17.74
CA GLY A 60 -16.70 0.59 -18.94
C GLY A 60 -17.02 -0.90 -19.14
N ALA A 61 -17.75 -1.21 -20.22
CA ALA A 61 -18.17 -2.57 -20.54
C ALA A 61 -17.00 -3.55 -20.77
N LYS A 62 -15.81 -3.03 -21.12
CA LYS A 62 -14.61 -3.81 -21.42
C LYS A 62 -13.51 -3.68 -20.35
N GLY A 63 -13.85 -3.17 -19.18
CA GLY A 63 -12.88 -2.93 -18.10
C GLY A 63 -12.50 -1.46 -17.97
N ILE A 64 -11.28 -1.21 -17.45
CA ILE A 64 -10.87 0.12 -16.98
C ILE A 64 -10.70 1.08 -18.16
N GLU A 65 -11.31 2.26 -18.05
CA GLU A 65 -11.17 3.36 -18.99
C GLU A 65 -10.43 4.51 -18.32
N PHE A 66 -9.22 4.80 -18.78
CA PHE A 66 -8.40 5.89 -18.24
C PHE A 66 -8.86 7.24 -18.78
N ALA A 67 -8.87 8.26 -17.90
CA ALA A 67 -8.98 9.65 -18.33
C ALA A 67 -7.67 10.11 -18.98
N ASP A 68 -7.70 11.26 -19.67
CA ASP A 68 -6.59 11.71 -20.53
C ASP A 68 -5.22 11.75 -19.84
N SER A 69 -5.16 12.15 -18.56
CA SER A 69 -3.90 12.23 -17.81
C SER A 69 -3.27 10.86 -17.55
N LEU A 70 -4.08 9.79 -17.53
CA LEU A 70 -3.63 8.41 -17.32
C LEU A 70 -3.48 7.62 -18.62
N ARG A 71 -3.83 8.21 -19.79
CA ARG A 71 -3.71 7.57 -21.10
C ARG A 71 -2.31 6.99 -21.40
N PRO A 72 -1.18 7.62 -20.98
CA PRO A 72 0.14 7.00 -21.16
C PRO A 72 0.32 5.63 -20.49
N LEU A 73 -0.53 5.28 -19.51
CA LEU A 73 -0.50 4.00 -18.80
C LEU A 73 -1.31 2.89 -19.50
N GLU A 74 -1.96 3.19 -20.62
CA GLU A 74 -2.78 2.23 -21.38
C GLU A 74 -2.07 0.89 -21.66
N PRO A 75 -0.77 0.84 -22.07
CA PRO A 75 -0.06 -0.42 -22.29
C PRO A 75 0.11 -1.27 -21.02
N LEU A 76 -0.03 -0.66 -19.84
CA LEU A 76 0.13 -1.27 -18.53
C LEU A 76 -1.21 -1.45 -17.80
N LYS A 77 -2.35 -1.25 -18.48
CA LYS A 77 -3.69 -1.22 -17.86
C LYS A 77 -3.97 -2.40 -16.93
N GLN A 78 -3.60 -3.61 -17.33
CA GLN A 78 -3.80 -4.84 -16.54
C GLN A 78 -2.98 -4.90 -15.24
N HIS A 79 -2.02 -3.99 -15.06
CA HIS A 79 -1.15 -3.89 -13.89
C HIS A 79 -1.41 -2.61 -13.07
N VAL A 80 -2.42 -1.82 -13.43
CA VAL A 80 -2.72 -0.53 -12.79
C VAL A 80 -4.07 -0.61 -12.08
N ALA A 81 -4.05 -0.32 -10.77
CA ALA A 81 -5.25 -0.09 -9.99
C ALA A 81 -5.42 1.41 -9.75
N VAL A 82 -6.64 1.92 -9.96
CA VAL A 82 -6.98 3.33 -9.71
C VAL A 82 -8.04 3.39 -8.63
N PHE A 83 -7.68 3.97 -7.49
CA PHE A 83 -8.59 4.15 -6.36
C PHE A 83 -9.22 5.55 -6.38
N LYS A 84 -10.50 5.64 -6.03
CA LYS A 84 -11.22 6.90 -5.82
C LYS A 84 -11.69 6.98 -4.37
N GLY A 85 -11.84 8.20 -3.87
CA GLY A 85 -12.35 8.43 -2.51
C GLY A 85 -11.36 8.10 -1.40
N LEU A 86 -10.07 7.91 -1.71
CA LEU A 86 -9.03 7.79 -0.69
C LEU A 86 -8.63 9.19 -0.22
N TRP A 87 -8.94 9.50 1.04
CA TRP A 87 -8.56 10.76 1.69
C TRP A 87 -8.38 10.52 3.19
N ASN A 88 -7.73 11.47 3.88
CA ASN A 88 -7.52 11.44 5.32
C ASN A 88 -8.14 12.72 5.93
N PRO A 89 -9.03 12.62 6.92
CA PRO A 89 -9.65 13.79 7.55
C PRO A 89 -8.66 14.80 8.10
N THR A 90 -7.50 14.36 8.58
CA THR A 90 -6.49 15.28 9.10
C THR A 90 -5.87 16.18 8.03
N THR A 91 -6.10 15.92 6.73
CA THR A 91 -5.58 16.73 5.63
C THR A 91 -6.53 17.83 5.15
N VAL A 92 -7.73 17.89 5.73
CA VAL A 92 -8.71 18.97 5.48
C VAL A 92 -9.00 19.78 6.74
N GLU A 93 -8.48 19.36 7.89
CA GLU A 93 -8.63 20.05 9.17
C GLU A 93 -7.67 21.25 9.29
N GLY A 94 -8.20 22.39 9.76
CA GLY A 94 -7.42 23.59 10.10
C GLY A 94 -7.15 24.55 8.93
N GLU A 95 -6.53 25.68 9.25
CA GLU A 95 -6.19 26.72 8.26
C GLU A 95 -5.01 26.29 7.37
N GLY A 96 -5.10 26.59 6.07
CA GLY A 96 -4.05 26.35 5.08
C GLY A 96 -4.30 25.09 4.25
N GLY A 97 -5.18 25.19 3.25
CA GLY A 97 -5.66 24.03 2.47
C GLY A 97 -4.61 23.23 1.70
N HIS A 98 -3.38 23.72 1.53
CA HIS A 98 -2.28 22.95 0.91
C HIS A 98 -1.29 22.36 1.92
N TYR A 99 -1.23 22.92 3.13
CA TYR A 99 -0.22 22.59 4.13
C TYR A 99 -0.26 21.12 4.60
N PRO A 100 -1.42 20.55 4.99
CA PRO A 100 -1.45 19.22 5.59
C PRO A 100 -1.39 18.07 4.56
N LYS A 101 -1.23 18.37 3.26
CA LYS A 101 -1.27 17.38 2.17
C LYS A 101 0.09 16.72 1.87
N MET A 102 1.15 17.11 2.58
CA MET A 102 2.54 16.70 2.31
C MET A 102 2.98 15.43 3.08
N ASN A 103 2.09 14.75 3.80
CA ASN A 103 2.39 13.60 4.68
C ASN A 103 2.27 12.22 4.00
N ILE A 104 2.76 12.11 2.77
CA ILE A 104 2.68 10.88 1.97
C ILE A 104 3.23 9.70 2.80
N LEU A 105 2.45 8.62 2.90
CA LEU A 105 2.75 7.37 3.64
C LEU A 105 2.83 7.48 5.18
N SER A 106 2.75 8.67 5.77
CA SER A 106 2.79 8.81 7.23
C SER A 106 1.44 8.48 7.88
N GLY A 107 0.34 8.99 7.30
CA GLY A 107 -1.00 8.87 7.90
C GLY A 107 -1.21 9.70 9.18
N LEU A 108 -0.15 10.29 9.74
CA LEU A 108 -0.20 11.14 10.93
C LEU A 108 -0.49 12.61 10.57
N ARG A 109 -0.93 13.38 11.55
CA ARG A 109 -1.19 14.81 11.40
C ARG A 109 0.13 15.57 11.16
N VAL A 110 0.13 16.50 10.20
CA VAL A 110 1.26 17.39 9.94
C VAL A 110 1.31 18.48 11.00
N LYS A 111 2.47 18.69 11.62
CA LYS A 111 2.68 19.83 12.54
C LYS A 111 2.92 21.10 11.74
N LYS A 112 2.41 22.24 12.22
CA LYS A 112 2.67 23.55 11.61
C LYS A 112 4.06 24.08 11.98
N THR A 113 4.97 23.99 11.02
CA THR A 113 6.37 24.41 11.05
C THR A 113 6.69 25.22 9.79
N THR A 114 7.68 26.12 9.88
CA THR A 114 8.07 27.03 8.79
C THR A 114 9.26 26.52 7.97
N THR A 115 10.01 25.54 8.48
CA THR A 115 11.28 25.06 7.88
C THR A 115 11.22 23.60 7.45
N ASP A 116 10.62 22.74 8.26
CA ASP A 116 10.67 21.28 8.09
C ASP A 116 9.27 20.68 7.97
N VAL A 117 9.13 19.47 7.41
CA VAL A 117 7.85 18.74 7.42
C VAL A 117 7.90 17.70 8.52
N GLU A 118 7.14 17.93 9.59
CA GLU A 118 7.01 17.00 10.71
C GLU A 118 5.59 16.41 10.80
N VAL A 119 5.51 15.18 11.30
CA VAL A 119 4.28 14.43 11.47
C VAL A 119 4.23 13.76 12.85
N GLY A 120 3.04 13.66 13.44
CA GLY A 120 2.84 13.20 14.83
C GLY A 120 2.92 14.35 15.83
#